data_AF-A0AAI9XPP8-F1
#
_entry.id   AF-A0AAI9XPP8-F1
#
_cell.length_a   1.000
_cell.length_b   1.000
_cell.length_c   1.000
_cell.angle_alpha   90.00
_cell.angle_beta   90.00
_cell.angle_gamma   90.00
#
_symmetry.space_group_name_H-M   'P 1'
#
loop_
_entity.id
_entity.type
_entity.pdbx_description
1 polymer ?
#
loop_
_entity_poly.entity_id
_entity_poly.type
_entity_poly.pdbx_seq_one_letter_code
_entity_poly.pdbx_strand_id
1 'polypeptide(L)'
;MKKSDTAVPPAPSWWLSYGESTMEATVDCTVVTDDGPVIITLVTEENSGGDHTYSYVIEDDPGTHASVWWGTRLLNAYWSGVMTVAANMTNIYGSDNYVVRSGFTYTPKPGEDIYTDQFFDLYWWLANTDSSILNKNMDKSLKDYNSDWYGSPALTEGLHSSKILFSLLSLDLGNCQAPNLLLDDRGLRYAILAPDDHNRDPGRILNGSRSQLYGSDRYNQIPAPRSNDTNSGLVTLRDSYDKFQPMMGPLGCSNATIVSQYLCSVPQQKNGGAMLFSILLADLLFLQAAWKILTWIADGMVSRGNTEAMYCQGCQARIGAYQSLQDFSSTRNGSEAVPKRTMDWSESRETILRE
;
A
#
# COMPACT_ATOMS: atom_id res chain seq x y z
N MET A 1 4.42 -1.54 -6.98
CA MET A 1 5.57 -1.14 -6.15
C MET A 1 5.85 0.35 -6.31
N LYS A 2 6.20 1.05 -5.23
CA LYS A 2 6.56 2.47 -5.22
C LYS A 2 7.89 2.68 -4.52
N LYS A 3 8.80 3.40 -5.19
CA LYS A 3 10.11 3.70 -4.62
C LYS A 3 9.99 4.79 -3.54
N SER A 4 10.58 4.57 -2.37
CA SER A 4 10.59 5.50 -1.24
C SER A 4 11.88 6.33 -1.14
N ASP A 5 12.98 5.91 -1.75
CA ASP A 5 14.21 6.70 -1.83
C ASP A 5 14.36 7.42 -3.18
N THR A 6 14.77 8.69 -3.11
CA THR A 6 15.04 9.55 -4.27
C THR A 6 16.52 9.94 -4.36
N ALA A 7 17.39 9.30 -3.58
CA ALA A 7 18.83 9.60 -3.58
C ALA A 7 19.45 9.24 -4.93
N VAL A 8 20.41 10.03 -5.40
CA VAL A 8 21.21 9.76 -6.60
C VAL A 8 22.68 9.63 -6.21
N PRO A 9 23.35 8.50 -6.53
CA PRO A 9 22.74 7.27 -7.05
C PRO A 9 21.81 6.64 -5.99
N PRO A 10 20.75 5.92 -6.41
CA PRO A 10 19.83 5.26 -5.48
C PRO A 10 20.59 4.35 -4.53
N ALA A 11 20.23 4.38 -3.25
CA ALA A 11 20.88 3.51 -2.29
C ALA A 11 20.52 2.07 -2.65
N PRO A 12 21.50 1.16 -2.71
CA PRO A 12 21.25 -0.24 -2.98
C PRO A 12 20.65 -0.94 -1.75
N SER A 13 19.45 -0.54 -1.30
CA SER A 13 18.85 -1.06 -0.07
C SER A 13 17.32 -1.12 -0.15
N TRP A 14 16.79 -2.33 -0.28
CA TRP A 14 15.35 -2.60 -0.41
C TRP A 14 14.48 -1.99 0.71
N TRP A 15 14.96 -1.99 1.97
CA TRP A 15 14.20 -1.50 3.14
C TRP A 15 14.13 0.02 3.24
N LEU A 16 15.04 0.75 2.57
CA LEU A 16 14.95 2.21 2.40
C LEU A 16 14.23 2.60 1.11
N SER A 17 14.16 1.68 0.14
CA SER A 17 13.71 1.97 -1.22
C SER A 17 12.27 1.64 -1.52
N TYR A 18 11.50 0.87 -0.73
CA TYR A 18 10.09 0.60 -1.07
C TYR A 18 9.11 0.41 0.11
N GLY A 19 8.90 1.45 0.91
CA GLY A 19 7.98 1.41 2.06
C GLY A 19 6.47 1.29 1.74
N GLU A 20 6.03 1.62 0.52
CA GLU A 20 4.61 1.57 0.10
C GLU A 20 4.42 0.66 -1.13
N SER A 21 4.75 -0.62 -0.98
CA SER A 21 4.54 -1.61 -2.04
C SER A 21 3.64 -2.73 -1.56
N THR A 22 2.70 -3.09 -2.41
CA THR A 22 1.61 -4.01 -2.10
C THR A 22 1.57 -5.13 -3.12
N MET A 23 1.16 -6.31 -2.67
CA MET A 23 0.83 -7.43 -3.54
C MET A 23 -0.67 -7.69 -3.38
N GLU A 24 -1.40 -7.59 -4.49
CA GLU A 24 -2.85 -7.72 -4.51
C GLU A 24 -3.24 -8.95 -5.35
N ALA A 25 -4.25 -9.68 -4.90
CA ALA A 25 -4.91 -10.70 -5.72
C ALA A 25 -6.42 -10.52 -5.67
N THR A 26 -7.05 -10.65 -6.83
CA THR A 26 -8.50 -10.75 -6.98
C THR A 26 -8.85 -12.17 -7.37
N VAL A 27 -9.75 -12.80 -6.62
CA VAL A 27 -10.20 -14.16 -6.86
C VAL A 27 -11.72 -14.18 -7.03
N ASP A 28 -12.17 -14.69 -8.17
CA ASP A 28 -13.59 -14.89 -8.45
C ASP A 28 -13.95 -16.37 -8.24
N CYS A 29 -14.83 -16.63 -7.27
CA CYS A 29 -15.32 -17.95 -6.93
C CYS A 29 -16.80 -18.08 -7.26
N THR A 30 -17.21 -19.23 -7.81
CA THR A 30 -18.63 -19.58 -7.89
C THR A 30 -18.93 -20.61 -6.79
N VAL A 31 -19.79 -20.24 -5.86
CA VAL A 31 -20.23 -21.09 -4.74
C VAL A 31 -21.65 -21.55 -4.99
N VAL A 32 -21.91 -22.84 -4.85
CA VAL A 32 -23.26 -23.40 -4.97
C VAL A 32 -23.94 -23.31 -3.61
N THR A 33 -25.05 -22.58 -3.53
CA THR A 33 -25.91 -22.49 -2.34
C THR A 33 -27.27 -23.15 -2.62
N ASP A 34 -28.10 -23.29 -1.58
CA ASP A 34 -29.47 -23.81 -1.70
C ASP A 34 -30.34 -22.95 -2.64
N ASP A 35 -30.01 -21.66 -2.81
CA ASP A 35 -30.70 -20.70 -3.68
C ASP A 35 -30.12 -20.63 -5.10
N GLY A 36 -29.06 -21.40 -5.39
CA GLY A 36 -28.38 -21.45 -6.68
C GLY A 36 -26.90 -20.99 -6.63
N PRO A 37 -26.25 -20.82 -7.80
CA PRO A 37 -24.86 -20.38 -7.84
C PRO A 37 -24.73 -18.89 -7.49
N VAL A 38 -23.84 -18.58 -6.56
CA VAL A 38 -23.46 -17.24 -6.15
C VAL A 38 -22.01 -16.97 -6.54
N ILE A 39 -21.74 -15.82 -7.15
CA ILE A 39 -20.37 -15.38 -7.45
C ILE A 39 -19.86 -14.54 -6.28
N ILE A 40 -18.71 -14.91 -5.75
CA ILE A 40 -18.01 -14.20 -4.68
C ILE A 40 -16.68 -13.72 -5.25
N THR A 41 -16.44 -12.42 -5.20
CA THR A 41 -15.14 -11.82 -5.51
C THR A 41 -14.43 -11.49 -4.21
N LEU A 42 -13.25 -12.06 -4.03
CA LEU A 42 -12.36 -11.82 -2.90
C LEU A 42 -11.18 -10.97 -3.36
N VAL A 43 -10.86 -9.92 -2.61
CA VAL A 43 -9.67 -9.10 -2.83
C VAL A 43 -8.79 -9.24 -1.60
N THR A 44 -7.56 -9.70 -1.80
CA THR A 44 -6.53 -9.75 -0.77
C THR A 44 -5.43 -8.74 -1.10
N GLU A 45 -4.98 -8.01 -0.09
CA GLU A 45 -3.91 -7.03 -0.19
C GLU A 45 -2.88 -7.31 0.90
N GLU A 46 -1.68 -7.73 0.49
CA GLU A 46 -0.55 -7.97 1.37
C GLU A 46 0.34 -6.73 1.41
N ASN A 47 0.32 -6.04 2.57
CA ASN A 47 1.06 -4.80 2.83
C ASN A 47 2.20 -4.98 3.84
N SER A 48 2.54 -6.22 4.20
CA SER A 48 3.55 -6.46 5.22
C SER A 48 4.94 -6.05 4.72
N GLY A 49 5.53 -5.05 5.38
CA GLY A 49 6.91 -4.62 5.14
C GLY A 49 7.97 -5.52 5.80
N GLY A 50 7.63 -6.77 6.14
CA GLY A 50 8.47 -7.64 6.97
C GLY A 50 8.47 -9.10 6.53
N ASP A 51 9.66 -9.69 6.38
CA ASP A 51 9.90 -11.07 5.97
C ASP A 51 9.50 -12.14 7.01
N HIS A 52 9.12 -11.71 8.21
CA HIS A 52 8.90 -12.55 9.39
C HIS A 52 7.48 -12.49 9.95
N THR A 53 6.56 -11.76 9.30
CA THR A 53 5.16 -11.70 9.70
C THR A 53 4.33 -12.65 8.83
N TYR A 54 3.59 -13.56 9.48
CA TYR A 54 2.78 -14.60 8.83
C TYR A 54 1.31 -14.56 9.27
N SER A 55 0.90 -13.50 9.96
CA SER A 55 -0.44 -13.38 10.58
C SER A 55 -1.58 -13.19 9.57
N TYR A 56 -1.28 -13.09 8.27
CA TYR A 56 -2.26 -13.02 7.21
C TYR A 56 -2.89 -14.40 6.90
N VAL A 57 -2.34 -15.47 7.48
CA VAL A 57 -2.90 -16.84 7.40
C VAL A 57 -3.43 -17.26 8.76
N ILE A 58 -4.62 -17.86 8.77
CA ILE A 58 -5.29 -18.33 9.99
C ILE A 58 -4.68 -19.63 10.52
N GLU A 59 -4.40 -20.58 9.62
CA GLU A 59 -3.89 -21.90 9.96
C GLU A 59 -2.45 -22.08 9.49
N ASP A 60 -1.52 -22.01 10.44
CA ASP A 60 -0.08 -21.99 10.16
C ASP A 60 0.70 -23.12 10.86
N ASP A 61 0.10 -24.31 10.93
CA ASP A 61 0.76 -25.45 11.58
C ASP A 61 1.49 -26.35 10.56
N PRO A 62 2.82 -26.53 10.67
CA PRO A 62 3.59 -27.34 9.74
C PRO A 62 3.28 -28.84 9.79
N GLY A 63 2.62 -29.33 10.86
CA GLY A 63 2.28 -30.74 11.05
C GLY A 63 0.95 -31.15 10.43
N THR A 64 0.01 -30.21 10.29
CA THR A 64 -1.36 -30.46 9.83
C THR A 64 -1.68 -29.69 8.54
N HIS A 65 -1.04 -28.53 8.34
CA HIS A 65 -1.25 -27.62 7.22
C HIS A 65 0.08 -27.31 6.53
N ALA A 66 0.85 -28.37 6.22
CA ALA A 66 2.19 -28.26 5.66
C ALA A 66 2.24 -27.43 4.36
N SER A 67 1.28 -27.61 3.46
CA SER A 67 1.19 -26.87 2.19
C SER A 67 1.06 -25.36 2.41
N VAL A 68 0.17 -24.98 3.34
CA VAL A 68 -0.07 -23.58 3.71
C VAL A 68 1.17 -23.00 4.37
N TRP A 69 1.77 -23.73 5.32
CA TRP A 69 3.00 -23.32 6.00
C TRP A 69 4.12 -23.00 4.99
N TRP A 70 4.34 -23.89 4.01
CA TRP A 70 5.32 -23.70 2.95
C TRP A 70 4.99 -22.49 2.08
N GLY A 71 3.75 -22.41 1.59
CA GLY A 71 3.28 -21.31 0.75
C GLY A 71 3.54 -19.96 1.39
N THR A 72 3.20 -19.80 2.67
CA THR A 72 3.40 -18.57 3.44
C THR A 72 4.88 -18.16 3.55
N ARG A 73 5.80 -19.11 3.84
CA ARG A 73 7.24 -18.78 3.96
C ARG A 73 7.84 -18.40 2.62
N LEU A 74 7.49 -19.17 1.59
CA LEU A 74 7.98 -18.94 0.24
C LEU A 74 7.43 -17.63 -0.31
N LEU A 75 6.16 -17.33 -0.07
CA LEU A 75 5.55 -16.07 -0.50
C LEU A 75 6.28 -14.85 0.07
N ASN A 76 6.58 -14.84 1.37
CA ASN A 76 7.36 -13.74 1.97
C ASN A 76 8.78 -13.64 1.39
N ALA A 77 9.44 -14.78 1.19
CA ALA A 77 10.81 -14.83 0.65
C ALA A 77 10.87 -14.32 -0.80
N TYR A 78 9.90 -14.71 -1.64
CA TYR A 78 9.83 -14.28 -3.04
C TYR A 78 9.28 -12.87 -3.18
N TRP A 79 8.28 -12.45 -2.41
CA TRP A 79 7.80 -11.07 -2.42
C TRP A 79 8.93 -10.08 -2.07
N SER A 80 9.69 -10.39 -1.02
CA SER A 80 10.86 -9.58 -0.66
C SER A 80 11.97 -9.66 -1.71
N GLY A 81 12.11 -10.81 -2.38
CA GLY A 81 12.94 -10.96 -3.58
C GLY A 81 12.55 -9.99 -4.69
N VAL A 82 11.25 -9.90 -5.02
CA VAL A 82 10.70 -8.99 -6.05
C VAL A 82 11.07 -7.55 -5.74
N MET A 83 10.87 -7.15 -4.48
CA MET A 83 11.23 -5.81 -4.00
C MET A 83 12.72 -5.53 -4.16
N THR A 84 13.57 -6.52 -3.85
CA THR A 84 15.03 -6.42 -3.94
C THR A 84 15.52 -6.28 -5.38
N VAL A 85 15.01 -7.11 -6.31
CA VAL A 85 15.40 -7.02 -7.72
C VAL A 85 14.82 -5.77 -8.39
N ALA A 86 13.63 -5.32 -7.99
CA ALA A 86 13.04 -4.08 -8.48
C ALA A 86 13.86 -2.84 -8.06
N ALA A 87 14.47 -2.88 -6.87
CA ALA A 87 15.38 -1.82 -6.42
C ALA A 87 16.59 -1.59 -7.32
N ASN A 88 16.97 -2.60 -8.11
CA ASN A 88 18.09 -2.54 -9.03
C ASN A 88 17.73 -2.00 -10.43
N MET A 89 16.50 -1.53 -10.64
CA MET A 89 16.07 -0.87 -11.89
C MET A 89 16.61 0.56 -11.99
N THR A 90 17.93 0.74 -11.97
CA THR A 90 18.61 2.02 -11.75
C THR A 90 19.47 2.54 -12.89
N ASN A 91 19.76 1.73 -13.91
CA ASN A 91 20.58 2.13 -15.05
C ASN A 91 19.86 1.82 -16.36
N ILE A 92 18.95 2.73 -16.73
CA ILE A 92 18.15 2.61 -17.94
C ILE A 92 18.96 3.18 -19.12
N TYR A 93 19.32 2.32 -20.08
CA TYR A 93 20.07 2.68 -21.31
C TYR A 93 21.39 3.43 -21.09
N GLY A 94 22.13 3.15 -20.00
CA GLY A 94 23.40 3.82 -19.72
C GLY A 94 23.26 5.23 -19.16
N SER A 95 22.04 5.63 -18.77
CA SER A 95 21.75 6.89 -18.08
C SER A 95 21.49 6.65 -16.59
N ASP A 96 21.69 7.68 -15.77
CA ASP A 96 21.36 7.66 -14.32
C ASP A 96 19.83 7.66 -14.05
N ASN A 97 19.02 7.31 -15.04
CA ASN A 97 17.58 7.18 -14.91
C ASN A 97 17.21 5.86 -14.23
N TYR A 98 16.25 5.93 -13.31
CA TYR A 98 15.76 4.77 -12.56
C TYR A 98 14.24 4.72 -12.52
N VAL A 99 13.71 3.52 -12.25
CA VAL A 99 12.26 3.30 -12.09
C VAL A 99 11.81 3.83 -10.73
N VAL A 100 10.85 4.76 -10.73
CA VAL A 100 10.24 5.32 -9.52
C VAL A 100 8.98 4.56 -9.09
N ARG A 101 8.27 3.96 -10.05
CA ARG A 101 7.05 3.19 -9.79
C ARG A 101 6.89 2.11 -10.84
N SER A 102 6.37 0.96 -10.42
CA SER A 102 6.10 -0.15 -11.32
C SER A 102 4.83 -0.89 -10.91
N GLY A 103 4.14 -1.44 -11.90
CA GLY A 103 3.01 -2.33 -11.70
C GLY A 103 3.15 -3.54 -12.62
N PHE A 104 3.02 -4.73 -12.03
CA PHE A 104 3.06 -6.02 -12.72
C PHE A 104 1.75 -6.73 -12.42
N THR A 105 1.08 -7.20 -13.47
CA THR A 105 -0.20 -7.90 -13.38
C THR A 105 -0.04 -9.24 -14.07
N TYR A 106 -0.29 -10.30 -13.31
CA TYR A 106 -0.22 -11.68 -13.78
C TYR A 106 -1.64 -12.25 -13.76
N THR A 107 -2.21 -12.51 -14.95
CA THR A 107 -3.58 -13.04 -15.09
C THR A 107 -3.52 -14.52 -15.49
N PRO A 108 -4.00 -15.46 -14.65
CA PRO A 108 -3.88 -16.89 -14.95
C PRO A 108 -4.55 -17.24 -16.28
N LYS A 109 -3.89 -18.08 -17.09
CA LYS A 109 -4.42 -18.59 -18.36
C LYS A 109 -4.96 -20.01 -18.16
N PRO A 110 -6.27 -20.24 -18.38
CA PRO A 110 -6.84 -21.57 -18.25
C PRO A 110 -6.17 -22.56 -19.20
N GLY A 111 -5.77 -23.72 -18.69
CA GLY A 111 -5.20 -24.82 -19.46
C GLY A 111 -3.69 -24.76 -19.69
N GLU A 112 -3.03 -23.66 -19.29
CA GLU A 112 -1.57 -23.58 -19.29
C GLU A 112 -0.96 -24.29 -18.07
N ASP A 113 0.23 -24.83 -18.26
CA ASP A 113 0.96 -25.52 -17.19
C ASP A 113 1.65 -24.50 -16.26
N ILE A 114 1.40 -24.62 -14.95
CA ILE A 114 1.96 -23.76 -13.90
C ILE A 114 3.49 -23.74 -13.86
N TYR A 115 4.16 -24.76 -14.40
CA TYR A 115 5.63 -24.79 -14.52
C TYR A 115 6.18 -23.92 -15.66
N THR A 116 5.34 -23.33 -16.50
CA THR A 116 5.78 -22.54 -17.67
C THR A 116 5.74 -21.05 -17.41
N ASP A 117 6.43 -20.27 -18.25
CA ASP A 117 6.32 -18.81 -18.28
C ASP A 117 5.04 -18.31 -18.96
N GLN A 118 4.25 -19.22 -19.55
CA GLN A 118 2.98 -18.93 -20.23
C GLN A 118 1.77 -19.08 -19.32
N PHE A 119 1.96 -19.59 -18.09
CA PHE A 119 0.87 -19.78 -17.13
C PHE A 119 0.07 -18.50 -16.84
N PHE A 120 0.72 -17.34 -16.91
CA PHE A 120 0.09 -16.04 -16.73
C PHE A 120 0.20 -15.19 -18.01
N ASP A 121 -0.90 -14.50 -18.34
CA ASP A 121 -0.84 -13.29 -19.14
C ASP A 121 -0.24 -12.17 -18.30
N LEU A 122 0.92 -11.70 -18.73
CA LEU A 122 1.63 -10.61 -18.07
C LEU A 122 1.26 -9.27 -18.71
N TYR A 123 0.86 -8.31 -17.89
CA TYR A 123 0.86 -6.88 -18.21
C TYR A 123 1.80 -6.16 -17.24
N TRP A 124 2.57 -5.19 -17.74
CA TRP A 124 3.45 -4.39 -16.91
C TRP A 124 3.55 -2.94 -17.39
N TRP A 125 3.82 -2.05 -16.44
CA TRP A 125 4.18 -0.68 -16.69
C TRP A 125 5.24 -0.19 -15.69
N LEU A 126 6.11 0.72 -16.14
CA LEU A 126 7.19 1.32 -15.38
C LEU A 126 7.12 2.84 -15.57
N ALA A 127 7.19 3.60 -14.49
CA ALA A 127 7.39 5.05 -14.51
C ALA A 127 8.82 5.35 -14.07
N ASN A 128 9.51 6.20 -14.85
CA ASN A 128 10.91 6.54 -14.65
C ASN A 128 11.07 7.96 -14.07
N THR A 129 12.27 8.26 -13.59
CA THR A 129 12.64 9.58 -13.04
C THR A 129 12.51 10.74 -14.02
N ASP A 130 12.71 10.48 -15.31
CA ASP A 130 12.58 11.47 -16.39
C ASP A 130 11.11 11.68 -16.81
N SER A 131 10.16 11.18 -16.03
CA SER A 131 8.72 11.20 -16.31
C SER A 131 8.29 10.36 -17.53
N SER A 132 9.18 9.55 -18.10
CA SER A 132 8.78 8.58 -19.13
C SER A 132 8.03 7.39 -18.50
N ILE A 133 7.05 6.87 -19.25
CA ILE A 133 6.32 5.66 -18.90
C ILE A 133 6.59 4.61 -19.97
N LEU A 134 7.00 3.42 -19.53
CA LEU A 134 7.18 2.26 -20.38
C LEU A 134 6.11 1.22 -20.04
N ASN A 135 5.62 0.50 -21.05
CA ASN A 135 4.69 -0.61 -20.84
C ASN A 135 4.94 -1.72 -21.87
N LYS A 136 4.32 -2.88 -21.62
CA LYS A 136 4.48 -4.09 -22.45
C LYS A 136 4.21 -3.88 -23.94
N ASN A 137 3.32 -2.96 -24.32
CA ASN A 137 2.90 -2.81 -25.71
C ASN A 137 3.89 -2.01 -26.58
N MET A 138 4.97 -1.50 -26.00
CA MET A 138 5.89 -0.62 -26.71
C MET A 138 7.01 -1.34 -27.45
N ASP A 139 7.42 -2.53 -26.99
CA ASP A 139 8.44 -3.33 -27.68
C ASP A 139 8.08 -4.82 -27.65
N LYS A 140 7.62 -5.33 -28.79
CA LYS A 140 7.25 -6.74 -28.95
C LYS A 140 8.45 -7.68 -29.05
N SER A 141 9.66 -7.14 -29.23
CA SER A 141 10.90 -7.92 -29.28
C SER A 141 11.53 -8.14 -27.91
N LEU A 142 11.00 -7.45 -26.89
CA LEU A 142 11.44 -7.59 -25.52
C LEU A 142 11.09 -8.97 -24.98
N LYS A 143 12.11 -9.73 -24.55
CA LYS A 143 11.89 -10.93 -23.77
C LYS A 143 11.64 -10.53 -22.31
N ASP A 144 10.39 -10.63 -21.87
CA ASP A 144 9.95 -10.20 -20.53
C ASP A 144 10.73 -10.92 -19.40
N TYR A 145 10.94 -12.24 -19.54
CA TYR A 145 11.55 -13.10 -18.50
C TYR A 145 12.97 -13.54 -18.85
N ASN A 146 13.81 -13.68 -17.82
CA ASN A 146 15.20 -14.16 -17.93
C ASN A 146 15.98 -13.53 -19.10
N SER A 147 15.94 -12.21 -19.23
CA SER A 147 16.67 -11.45 -20.24
C SER A 147 17.59 -10.41 -19.62
N ASP A 148 18.47 -9.83 -20.43
CA ASP A 148 19.39 -8.79 -19.98
C ASP A 148 18.70 -7.41 -19.80
N TRP A 149 17.40 -7.32 -20.10
CA TRP A 149 16.63 -6.10 -19.86
C TRP A 149 16.48 -5.85 -18.36
N TYR A 150 16.72 -4.61 -17.93
CA TYR A 150 16.75 -4.21 -16.52
C TYR A 150 15.44 -4.49 -15.74
N GLY A 151 14.29 -4.58 -16.42
CA GLY A 151 13.01 -4.95 -15.81
C GLY A 151 12.83 -6.46 -15.63
N SER A 152 13.56 -7.27 -16.39
CA SER A 152 13.37 -8.72 -16.47
C SER A 152 13.55 -9.46 -15.15
N PRO A 153 14.55 -9.12 -14.30
CA PRO A 153 14.71 -9.73 -12.98
C PRO A 153 13.44 -9.66 -12.13
N ALA A 154 12.79 -8.49 -12.05
CA ALA A 154 11.60 -8.33 -11.22
C ALA A 154 10.34 -8.96 -11.82
N LEU A 155 10.26 -9.03 -13.15
CA LEU A 155 9.18 -9.79 -13.79
C LEU A 155 9.35 -11.30 -13.57
N THR A 156 10.59 -11.79 -13.61
CA THR A 156 10.88 -13.23 -13.42
C THR A 156 10.62 -13.65 -11.97
N GLU A 157 11.14 -12.89 -11.00
CA GLU A 157 10.88 -13.15 -9.57
C GLU A 157 9.38 -12.99 -9.26
N GLY A 158 8.74 -11.98 -9.87
CA GLY A 158 7.31 -11.69 -9.69
C GLY A 158 6.41 -12.78 -10.26
N LEU A 159 6.81 -13.39 -11.38
CA LEU A 159 6.14 -14.55 -11.95
C LEU A 159 6.13 -15.70 -10.93
N HIS A 160 7.28 -16.02 -10.35
CA HIS A 160 7.39 -17.11 -9.37
C HIS A 160 6.62 -16.81 -8.08
N SER A 161 6.73 -15.59 -7.55
CA SER A 161 5.94 -15.12 -6.41
C SER A 161 4.44 -15.26 -6.67
N SER A 162 3.99 -14.95 -7.89
CA SER A 162 2.58 -15.06 -8.30
C SER A 162 2.10 -16.51 -8.41
N LYS A 163 2.95 -17.45 -8.85
CA LYS A 163 2.63 -18.89 -8.87
C LYS A 163 2.45 -19.44 -7.45
N ILE A 164 3.29 -19.00 -6.50
CA ILE A 164 3.16 -19.36 -5.08
C ILE A 164 1.86 -18.78 -4.52
N LEU A 165 1.58 -17.50 -4.76
CA LEU A 165 0.35 -16.85 -4.30
C LEU A 165 -0.90 -17.54 -4.86
N PHE A 166 -0.91 -17.84 -6.16
CA PHE A 166 -1.99 -18.58 -6.81
C PHE A 166 -2.21 -19.95 -6.16
N SER A 167 -1.12 -20.68 -5.89
CA SER A 167 -1.17 -21.98 -5.24
C SER A 167 -1.71 -21.87 -3.81
N LEU A 168 -1.22 -20.89 -3.03
CA LEU A 168 -1.66 -20.66 -1.65
C LEU A 168 -3.14 -20.27 -1.57
N LEU A 169 -3.60 -19.33 -2.40
CA LEU A 169 -5.01 -18.93 -2.45
C LEU A 169 -5.91 -20.07 -2.91
N SER A 170 -5.47 -20.88 -3.86
CA SER A 170 -6.24 -22.06 -4.29
C SER A 170 -6.39 -23.08 -3.16
N LEU A 171 -5.36 -23.26 -2.31
CA LEU A 171 -5.44 -24.12 -1.13
C LEU A 171 -6.39 -23.56 -0.07
N ASP A 172 -6.25 -22.27 0.25
CA ASP A 172 -7.04 -21.58 1.26
C ASP A 172 -8.54 -21.57 0.91
N LEU A 173 -8.84 -21.50 -0.39
CA LEU A 173 -10.21 -21.59 -0.92
C LEU A 173 -10.67 -23.04 -1.16
N GLY A 174 -9.87 -24.04 -0.80
CA GLY A 174 -10.20 -25.45 -0.92
C GLY A 174 -10.36 -25.94 -2.37
N ASN A 175 -9.78 -25.23 -3.34
CA ASN A 175 -9.78 -25.63 -4.75
C ASN A 175 -8.62 -26.58 -5.06
N CYS A 176 -8.75 -27.83 -4.62
CA CYS A 176 -7.72 -28.85 -4.78
C CYS A 176 -7.50 -29.32 -6.24
N GLN A 177 -8.35 -28.89 -7.18
CA GLN A 177 -8.26 -29.27 -8.60
C GLN A 177 -7.50 -28.26 -9.45
N ALA A 178 -7.28 -27.04 -8.93
CA ALA A 178 -6.47 -26.05 -9.63
C ALA A 178 -4.99 -26.49 -9.73
N PRO A 179 -4.25 -26.03 -10.76
CA PRO A 179 -2.80 -26.20 -10.81
C PRO A 179 -2.17 -25.67 -9.52
N ASN A 180 -1.37 -26.48 -8.83
CA ASN A 180 -0.88 -26.10 -7.50
C ASN A 180 0.53 -26.64 -7.25
N LEU A 181 1.45 -25.74 -6.88
CA LEU A 181 2.82 -26.10 -6.58
C LEU A 181 3.01 -26.64 -5.15
N LEU A 182 1.99 -26.60 -4.30
CA LEU A 182 2.12 -26.89 -2.87
C LEU A 182 1.42 -28.20 -2.47
N LEU A 183 0.93 -28.98 -3.43
CA LEU A 183 0.19 -30.22 -3.19
C LEU A 183 1.03 -31.50 -3.31
N ASP A 184 2.19 -31.43 -3.96
CA ASP A 184 3.05 -32.58 -4.16
C ASP A 184 4.53 -32.20 -4.06
N ASP A 185 5.39 -33.21 -3.87
CA ASP A 185 6.83 -33.01 -3.66
C ASP A 185 7.53 -32.37 -4.85
N ARG A 186 7.09 -32.65 -6.08
CA ARG A 186 7.70 -32.09 -7.29
C ARG A 186 7.36 -30.60 -7.40
N GLY A 187 6.09 -30.27 -7.21
CA GLY A 187 5.61 -28.89 -7.16
C GLY A 187 6.33 -28.11 -6.07
N LEU A 188 6.44 -28.70 -4.86
CA LEU A 188 7.03 -27.99 -3.73
C LEU A 188 8.51 -27.69 -3.96
N ARG A 189 9.26 -28.66 -4.51
CA ARG A 189 10.67 -28.44 -4.87
C ARG A 189 10.81 -27.32 -5.91
N TYR A 190 9.91 -27.25 -6.89
CA TYR A 190 9.86 -26.13 -7.83
C TYR A 190 9.49 -24.80 -7.14
N ALA A 191 8.50 -24.78 -6.25
CA ALA A 191 8.12 -23.59 -5.49
C ALA A 191 9.27 -23.06 -4.62
N ILE A 192 10.06 -23.94 -4.03
CA ILE A 192 11.23 -23.58 -3.22
C ILE A 192 12.31 -22.94 -4.09
N LEU A 193 12.69 -23.59 -5.19
CA LEU A 193 13.68 -23.09 -6.14
C LEU A 193 13.24 -23.45 -7.57
N ALA A 194 12.73 -22.45 -8.28
CA ALA A 194 12.41 -22.59 -9.70
C ALA A 194 13.71 -22.64 -10.52
N PRO A 195 13.92 -23.69 -11.35
CA PRO A 195 15.08 -23.76 -12.22
C PRO A 195 15.04 -22.72 -13.35
N ASP A 196 13.86 -22.16 -13.63
CA ASP A 196 13.59 -21.10 -14.59
C ASP A 196 13.61 -19.70 -13.95
N ASP A 197 14.01 -19.54 -12.69
CA ASP A 197 14.28 -18.23 -12.08
C ASP A 197 15.78 -18.03 -11.86
N HIS A 198 16.43 -17.37 -12.81
CA HIS A 198 17.87 -17.16 -12.77
C HIS A 198 18.31 -16.12 -11.73
N ASN A 199 17.40 -15.41 -11.05
CA ASN A 199 17.78 -14.36 -10.10
C ASN A 199 18.53 -14.92 -8.88
N ARG A 200 18.23 -16.18 -8.53
CA ARG A 200 18.75 -16.88 -7.34
C ARG A 200 19.92 -17.82 -7.66
N ASP A 201 20.38 -17.84 -8.90
CA ASP A 201 21.59 -18.59 -9.28
C ASP A 201 22.85 -17.99 -8.62
N PRO A 202 23.88 -18.81 -8.35
CA PRO A 202 25.14 -18.33 -7.78
C PRO A 202 25.75 -17.18 -8.59
N GLY A 203 26.05 -16.07 -7.92
CA GLY A 203 26.62 -14.85 -8.52
C GLY A 203 25.58 -13.89 -9.11
N ARG A 204 24.28 -14.19 -9.05
CA ARG A 204 23.19 -13.33 -9.53
C ARG A 204 22.65 -12.42 -8.41
N ILE A 205 21.71 -11.55 -8.77
CA ILE A 205 21.28 -10.40 -7.94
C ILE A 205 20.88 -10.83 -6.54
N LEU A 206 20.15 -11.94 -6.40
CA LEU A 206 19.69 -12.41 -5.10
C LEU A 206 20.67 -13.35 -4.41
N ASN A 207 21.72 -13.86 -5.06
CA ASN A 207 22.61 -14.88 -4.49
C ASN A 207 24.08 -14.59 -4.81
N GLY A 208 24.75 -13.80 -3.97
CA GLY A 208 26.20 -13.61 -4.02
C GLY A 208 26.74 -12.69 -5.14
N SER A 209 25.90 -11.88 -5.81
CA SER A 209 26.40 -10.85 -6.72
C SER A 209 27.22 -9.78 -5.99
N ARG A 210 28.27 -9.26 -6.63
CA ARG A 210 29.01 -8.08 -6.13
C ARG A 210 28.15 -6.80 -6.07
N SER A 211 27.02 -6.81 -6.78
CA SER A 211 25.99 -5.75 -6.72
C SER A 211 24.95 -5.98 -5.62
N GLN A 212 25.16 -6.94 -4.71
CA GLN A 212 24.20 -7.25 -3.66
C GLN A 212 23.92 -6.05 -2.77
N LEU A 213 22.62 -5.78 -2.63
CA LEU A 213 22.07 -4.91 -1.60
C LEU A 213 22.32 -5.56 -0.24
N TYR A 214 22.70 -4.79 0.77
CA TYR A 214 22.92 -5.31 2.13
C TYR A 214 21.71 -6.14 2.59
N GLY A 215 21.92 -7.42 2.89
CA GLY A 215 20.87 -8.33 3.37
C GLY A 215 20.07 -9.09 2.30
N SER A 216 20.38 -8.98 1.00
CA SER A 216 19.66 -9.72 -0.06
C SER A 216 19.75 -11.25 0.06
N ASP A 217 20.83 -11.79 0.62
CA ASP A 217 20.96 -13.24 0.91
C ASP A 217 19.89 -13.76 1.87
N ARG A 218 19.33 -12.89 2.72
CA ARG A 218 18.27 -13.24 3.67
C ARG A 218 17.06 -13.87 2.99
N TYR A 219 16.79 -13.46 1.74
CA TYR A 219 15.63 -13.91 0.98
C TYR A 219 15.83 -15.24 0.30
N ASN A 220 17.06 -15.75 0.28
CA ASN A 220 17.32 -17.15 -0.03
C ASN A 220 17.19 -18.02 1.21
N GLN A 221 16.58 -17.55 2.30
CA GLN A 221 16.48 -18.28 3.55
C GLN A 221 15.08 -18.18 4.15
N ILE A 222 14.65 -19.26 4.79
CA ILE A 222 13.38 -19.34 5.51
C ILE A 222 13.61 -19.88 6.93
N PRO A 223 12.78 -19.49 7.91
CA PRO A 223 12.90 -20.01 9.26
C PRO A 223 12.54 -21.50 9.31
N ALA A 224 13.16 -22.21 10.25
CA ALA A 224 12.79 -23.59 10.51
C ALA A 224 11.36 -23.70 11.05
N PRO A 225 10.64 -24.81 10.77
CA PRO A 225 9.34 -25.09 11.36
C PRO A 225 9.38 -24.96 12.88
N ARG A 226 8.38 -24.29 13.47
CA ARG A 226 8.25 -24.06 14.92
C ARG A 226 9.39 -23.26 15.56
N SER A 227 10.24 -22.61 14.76
CA SER A 227 11.22 -21.65 15.26
C SER A 227 10.53 -20.36 15.65
N ASN A 228 10.79 -19.88 16.88
CA ASN A 228 10.47 -18.50 17.27
C ASN A 228 11.53 -17.50 16.80
N ASP A 229 12.65 -18.00 16.26
CA ASP A 229 13.76 -17.20 15.80
C ASP A 229 13.61 -16.91 14.31
N THR A 230 13.39 -15.63 14.01
CA THR A 230 13.22 -15.07 12.68
C THR A 230 14.53 -14.52 12.11
N ASN A 231 15.63 -14.55 12.88
CA ASN A 231 16.90 -13.89 12.54
C ASN A 231 18.15 -14.80 12.62
N SER A 232 18.25 -15.73 13.57
CA SER A 232 19.46 -16.55 13.79
C SER A 232 19.28 -18.07 13.60
N GLY A 233 18.13 -18.52 13.10
CA GLY A 233 17.81 -19.94 12.85
C GLY A 233 17.46 -20.30 11.40
N LEU A 234 17.91 -19.50 10.46
CA LEU A 234 17.47 -19.54 9.07
C LEU A 234 18.17 -20.64 8.27
N VAL A 235 17.44 -21.23 7.33
CA VAL A 235 17.94 -22.28 6.45
C VAL A 235 17.80 -21.80 5.02
N THR A 236 18.82 -22.05 4.20
CA THR A 236 18.78 -21.68 2.79
C THR A 236 17.64 -22.41 2.08
N LEU A 237 17.02 -21.79 1.08
CA LEU A 237 15.98 -22.44 0.26
C LEU A 237 16.51 -23.73 -0.37
N ARG A 238 17.79 -23.77 -0.73
CA ARG A 238 18.44 -24.97 -1.29
C ARG A 238 18.41 -26.15 -0.32
N ASP A 239 18.64 -25.88 0.96
CA ASP A 239 18.74 -26.93 1.98
C ASP A 239 17.42 -27.15 2.73
N SER A 240 16.44 -26.27 2.54
CA SER A 240 15.22 -26.22 3.36
C SER A 240 14.35 -27.45 3.19
N TYR A 241 14.18 -27.94 1.96
CA TYR A 241 13.31 -29.10 1.70
C TYR A 241 13.78 -30.32 2.50
N ASP A 242 15.04 -30.75 2.29
CA ASP A 242 15.56 -31.98 2.92
C ASP A 242 15.67 -31.82 4.45
N LYS A 243 15.91 -30.60 4.93
CA LYS A 243 16.00 -30.33 6.37
C LYS A 243 14.62 -30.31 7.04
N PHE A 244 13.59 -29.81 6.36
CA PHE A 244 12.27 -29.60 6.96
C PHE A 244 11.33 -30.77 6.75
N GLN A 245 11.41 -31.48 5.62
CA GLN A 245 10.54 -32.60 5.28
C GLN A 245 10.32 -33.61 6.41
N PRO A 246 11.33 -34.00 7.22
CA PRO A 246 11.12 -34.92 8.34
C PRO A 246 10.23 -34.38 9.48
N MET A 247 10.03 -33.07 9.55
CA MET A 247 9.26 -32.37 10.59
C MET A 247 7.86 -31.94 10.11
N MET A 248 7.58 -32.11 8.82
CA MET A 248 6.33 -31.66 8.19
C MET A 248 5.28 -32.76 8.18
N GLY A 249 4.01 -32.34 8.21
CA GLY A 249 2.88 -33.17 7.85
C GLY A 249 2.81 -33.45 6.34
N PRO A 250 1.84 -34.26 5.91
CA PRO A 250 1.58 -34.46 4.50
C PRO A 250 1.18 -33.15 3.83
N LEU A 251 1.63 -32.96 2.58
CA LEU A 251 1.07 -31.94 1.71
C LEU A 251 -0.36 -32.33 1.36
N GLY A 252 -1.26 -31.36 1.44
CA GLY A 252 -2.68 -31.57 1.20
C GLY A 252 -3.46 -30.29 0.99
N CYS A 253 -4.72 -30.48 0.64
CA CYS A 253 -5.75 -29.45 0.53
C CYS A 253 -6.99 -29.94 1.24
N SER A 254 -7.61 -29.02 1.98
CA SER A 254 -8.82 -29.25 2.77
C SER A 254 -9.97 -28.48 2.16
N ASN A 255 -11.20 -28.97 2.32
CA ASN A 255 -12.37 -28.21 1.90
C ASN A 255 -12.46 -26.91 2.70
N ALA A 256 -12.62 -25.79 2.01
CA ALA A 256 -12.83 -24.50 2.64
C ALA A 256 -14.32 -24.25 2.88
N THR A 257 -14.65 -23.56 3.96
CA THR A 257 -16.01 -23.07 4.22
C THR A 257 -15.97 -21.56 4.33
N ILE A 258 -16.57 -20.88 3.36
CA ILE A 258 -16.77 -19.42 3.44
C ILE A 258 -18.01 -19.17 4.28
N VAL A 259 -17.81 -18.78 5.54
CA VAL A 259 -18.91 -18.37 6.42
C VAL A 259 -19.10 -16.87 6.29
N SER A 260 -20.15 -16.46 5.57
CA SER A 260 -20.63 -15.07 5.68
C SER A 260 -21.37 -14.89 7.00
N GLN A 261 -20.74 -14.25 7.99
CA GLN A 261 -21.44 -13.81 9.19
C GLN A 261 -22.30 -12.54 8.98
N TYR A 262 -22.53 -12.12 7.73
CA TYR A 262 -23.11 -10.82 7.42
C TYR A 262 -24.34 -10.87 6.51
N LEU A 263 -25.35 -11.68 6.86
CA LEU A 263 -26.74 -11.42 6.43
C LEU A 263 -27.79 -11.63 7.54
N CYS A 264 -27.37 -12.08 8.73
CA CYS A 264 -28.25 -12.25 9.90
C CYS A 264 -27.98 -11.25 11.03
N SER A 265 -27.19 -10.19 10.79
CA SER A 265 -27.28 -8.99 11.60
C SER A 265 -28.64 -8.35 11.32
N VAL A 266 -29.66 -8.84 12.04
CA VAL A 266 -30.92 -8.12 12.22
C VAL A 266 -30.53 -6.67 12.49
N PRO A 267 -30.89 -5.69 11.63
CA PRO A 267 -30.59 -4.31 11.91
C PRO A 267 -31.31 -3.97 13.21
N GLN A 268 -30.56 -4.00 14.32
CA GLN A 268 -31.06 -3.52 15.58
C GLN A 268 -31.25 -2.02 15.37
N GLN A 269 -32.50 -1.56 15.41
CA GLN A 269 -32.79 -0.14 15.39
C GLN A 269 -31.86 0.53 16.40
N LYS A 270 -31.07 1.49 15.94
CA LYS A 270 -30.32 2.36 16.85
C LYS A 270 -31.31 2.90 17.87
N ASN A 271 -30.91 2.88 19.14
CA ASN A 271 -31.70 3.41 20.25
C ASN A 271 -32.38 4.73 19.83
N GLY A 272 -33.71 4.82 19.91
CA GLY A 272 -34.48 5.94 19.38
C GLY A 272 -33.99 7.30 19.89
N GLY A 273 -33.38 7.34 21.08
CA GLY A 273 -32.72 8.54 21.61
C GLY A 273 -31.54 9.04 20.77
N ALA A 274 -30.72 8.14 20.22
CA ALA A 274 -29.60 8.52 19.36
C ALA A 274 -30.07 9.07 18.01
N MET A 275 -31.16 8.53 17.47
CA MET A 275 -31.78 9.04 16.24
C MET A 275 -32.38 10.44 16.46
N LEU A 276 -33.13 10.63 17.55
CA LEU A 276 -33.70 11.93 17.91
C LEU A 276 -32.62 12.98 18.18
N PHE A 277 -31.53 12.60 18.84
CA PHE A 277 -30.38 13.48 19.06
C PHE A 277 -29.71 13.90 17.76
N SER A 278 -29.53 12.97 16.81
CA SER A 278 -28.92 13.28 15.50
C SER A 278 -29.77 14.23 14.66
N ILE A 279 -31.10 14.10 14.72
CA ILE A 279 -32.03 15.00 14.02
C ILE A 279 -31.99 16.40 14.65
N LEU A 280 -32.09 16.49 15.98
CA LEU A 280 -32.01 17.77 16.69
C LEU A 280 -30.67 18.49 16.45
N LEU A 281 -29.57 17.74 16.44
CA LEU A 281 -28.24 18.31 16.17
C LEU A 281 -28.16 18.85 14.74
N ALA A 282 -28.66 18.10 13.76
CA ALA A 282 -28.69 18.54 12.37
C ALA A 282 -29.55 19.81 12.20
N ASP A 283 -30.76 19.84 12.76
CA ASP A 283 -31.66 20.99 12.67
C ASP A 283 -31.09 22.23 13.36
N LEU A 284 -30.42 22.06 14.50
CA LEU A 284 -29.74 23.16 15.21
C LEU A 284 -28.60 23.75 14.36
N LEU A 285 -27.79 22.90 13.72
CA LEU A 285 -26.72 23.34 12.82
C LEU A 285 -27.27 24.09 11.60
N PHE A 286 -28.36 23.60 11.00
CA PHE A 286 -29.02 24.29 9.88
C PHE A 286 -29.60 25.64 10.28
N LEU A 287 -30.22 25.76 11.45
CA LEU A 287 -30.73 27.04 11.96
C LEU A 287 -29.61 28.04 12.26
N GLN A 288 -28.48 27.59 12.82
CA GLN A 288 -27.31 28.44 13.04
C GLN A 288 -26.70 28.92 11.71
N ALA A 289 -26.59 28.02 10.73
CA ALA A 289 -26.09 28.38 9.40
C ALA A 289 -27.04 29.37 8.69
N ALA A 290 -28.35 29.13 8.74
CA ALA A 290 -29.35 30.02 8.16
C ALA A 290 -29.33 31.42 8.80
N TRP A 291 -29.21 31.50 10.14
CA TRP A 291 -29.08 32.77 10.85
C TRP A 291 -27.83 33.55 10.42
N LYS A 292 -26.68 32.87 10.31
CA LYS A 292 -25.42 33.49 9.85
C LYS A 292 -25.55 34.01 8.41
N ILE A 293 -26.18 33.26 7.51
CA ILE A 293 -26.43 33.70 6.13
C ILE A 293 -27.36 34.91 6.11
N LEU A 294 -28.44 34.89 6.88
CA LEU A 294 -29.39 35.99 6.93
C LEU A 294 -28.74 37.27 7.48
N THR A 295 -27.95 37.16 8.54
CA THR A 295 -27.19 38.30 9.10
C THR A 295 -26.21 38.84 8.07
N TRP A 296 -25.49 37.97 7.37
CA TRP A 296 -24.52 38.37 6.36
C TRP A 296 -25.17 39.06 5.15
N ILE A 297 -26.32 38.56 4.69
CA ILE A 297 -27.11 39.20 3.62
C ILE A 297 -27.66 40.54 4.09
N ALA A 298 -28.20 40.61 5.30
CA ALA A 298 -28.73 41.85 5.87
C ALA A 298 -27.63 42.92 6.00
N ASP A 299 -26.46 42.57 6.53
CA ASP A 299 -25.30 43.48 6.63
C ASP A 299 -24.83 43.92 5.23
N GLY A 300 -24.79 43.00 4.27
CA GLY A 300 -24.43 43.30 2.88
C GLY A 300 -25.44 44.21 2.15
N MET A 301 -26.73 44.08 2.44
CA MET A 301 -27.77 44.94 1.86
C MET A 301 -27.83 46.31 2.54
N VAL A 302 -27.75 46.35 3.87
CA VAL A 302 -27.81 47.60 4.64
C VAL A 302 -26.58 48.47 4.35
N SER A 303 -25.38 47.88 4.27
CA SER A 303 -24.15 48.60 3.87
C SER A 303 -24.23 49.19 2.45
N ARG A 304 -24.95 48.55 1.53
CA ARG A 304 -25.11 49.02 0.14
C ARG A 304 -26.21 50.07 -0.04
N GLY A 305 -27.28 50.00 0.75
CA GLY A 305 -28.44 50.89 0.62
C GLY A 305 -28.32 52.20 1.40
N ASN A 306 -27.54 52.23 2.49
CA ASN A 306 -27.37 53.43 3.31
C ASN A 306 -26.01 53.42 4.02
N THR A 307 -25.01 54.10 3.46
CA THR A 307 -23.65 54.20 4.02
C THR A 307 -23.57 54.87 5.39
N GLU A 308 -24.65 55.53 5.84
CA GLU A 308 -24.73 56.12 7.18
C GLU A 308 -25.33 55.18 8.24
N ALA A 309 -25.89 54.03 7.85
CA ALA A 309 -26.48 53.07 8.79
C ALA A 309 -25.44 52.26 9.60
N MET A 310 -24.14 52.37 9.26
CA MET A 310 -23.04 51.74 10.00
C MET A 310 -22.34 52.69 11.00
N TYR A 311 -22.86 53.90 11.19
CA TYR A 311 -22.37 54.84 12.21
C TYR A 311 -23.43 55.04 13.30
N CYS A 312 -23.05 54.84 14.56
CA CYS A 312 -23.91 55.18 15.69
C CYS A 312 -24.16 56.70 15.71
N GLN A 313 -25.42 57.11 15.91
CA GLN A 313 -25.94 58.49 15.96
C GLN A 313 -25.38 59.36 17.12
N GLY A 314 -24.20 58.99 17.66
CA GLY A 314 -23.42 59.72 18.65
C GLY A 314 -21.93 59.89 18.30
N CYS A 315 -21.43 59.30 17.21
CA CYS A 315 -20.02 59.48 16.80
C CYS A 315 -19.79 60.78 16.00
N GLN A 316 -20.80 61.33 15.33
CA GLN A 316 -20.66 62.59 14.58
C GLN A 316 -20.52 63.82 15.50
N ALA A 317 -21.06 63.76 16.72
CA ALA A 317 -20.89 64.82 17.73
C ALA A 317 -19.48 64.88 18.36
N ARG A 318 -18.65 63.84 18.19
CA ARG A 318 -17.27 63.82 18.74
C ARG A 318 -16.19 64.23 17.75
N ILE A 319 -16.46 64.23 16.45
CA ILE A 319 -15.46 64.67 15.44
C ILE A 319 -15.33 66.21 15.45
N GLY A 320 -16.43 66.95 15.64
CA GLY A 320 -16.40 68.41 15.78
C GLY A 320 -15.73 68.92 17.08
N ALA A 321 -15.62 68.07 18.11
CA ALA A 321 -14.98 68.43 19.38
C ALA A 321 -13.48 68.04 19.45
N TYR A 322 -13.02 67.16 18.56
CA TYR A 322 -11.59 66.79 18.47
C TYR A 322 -10.80 67.65 17.47
N GLN A 323 -11.44 68.17 16.42
CA GLN A 323 -10.80 69.13 15.50
C GLN A 323 -10.51 70.50 16.17
N SER A 324 -11.33 70.95 17.12
CA SER A 324 -11.08 72.19 17.87
C SER A 324 -10.02 72.06 18.98
N LEU A 325 -9.66 70.84 19.39
CA LEU A 325 -8.57 70.60 20.35
C LEU A 325 -7.22 70.27 19.67
N GLN A 326 -7.21 69.83 18.40
CA GLN A 326 -5.97 69.63 17.65
C GLN A 326 -5.48 70.91 16.92
N ASP A 327 -6.37 71.81 16.51
CA ASP A 327 -5.96 73.13 15.97
C ASP A 327 -5.27 74.03 17.02
N PHE A 328 -5.46 73.76 18.32
CA PHE A 328 -4.74 74.47 19.39
C PHE A 328 -3.32 73.91 19.66
N SER A 329 -2.98 72.73 19.11
CA SER A 329 -1.67 72.10 19.28
C SER A 329 -0.74 72.23 18.07
N SER A 330 -1.26 72.74 16.93
CA SER A 330 -0.53 72.97 15.68
C SER A 330 0.36 74.24 15.68
N THR A 331 0.91 74.62 16.83
CA THR A 331 1.99 75.62 16.91
C THR A 331 3.04 75.24 17.95
N ARG A 332 3.69 74.08 17.78
CA ARG A 332 5.08 73.90 18.27
C ARG A 332 5.78 72.75 17.54
N ASN A 333 6.88 73.12 16.89
CA ASN A 333 7.81 72.33 16.08
C ASN A 333 8.22 70.98 16.68
N GLY A 334 8.39 69.96 15.82
CA GLY A 334 9.13 68.74 16.15
C GLY A 334 8.92 67.60 15.14
N SER A 335 9.85 67.49 14.20
CA SER A 335 10.04 66.38 13.25
C SER A 335 10.16 65.01 13.93
N GLU A 336 9.46 63.97 13.44
CA GLU A 336 10.00 62.62 13.13
C GLU A 336 8.90 61.63 12.68
N ALA A 337 9.26 60.77 11.72
CA ALA A 337 8.42 59.77 11.08
C ALA A 337 8.62 58.37 11.71
N VAL A 338 7.58 57.54 11.80
CA VAL A 338 7.70 56.10 12.18
C VAL A 338 6.65 55.24 11.42
N PRO A 339 6.96 53.99 10.99
CA PRO A 339 6.32 53.33 9.84
C PRO A 339 5.28 52.23 10.17
N LYS A 340 4.59 51.78 9.11
CA LYS A 340 3.53 50.75 9.04
C LYS A 340 4.00 49.36 9.46
N ARG A 341 3.19 48.64 10.26
CA ARG A 341 3.36 47.23 10.63
C ARG A 341 2.15 46.42 10.10
N THR A 342 2.39 45.50 9.17
CA THR A 342 1.47 44.42 8.76
C THR A 342 1.71 43.18 9.62
N MET A 343 0.64 42.45 9.95
CA MET A 343 0.59 41.36 10.92
C MET A 343 0.50 40.02 10.18
N ASP A 344 1.44 39.12 10.46
CA ASP A 344 1.55 37.76 9.90
C ASP A 344 1.01 36.74 10.92
N TRP A 345 0.30 35.72 10.45
CA TRP A 345 -0.37 34.71 11.26
C TRP A 345 0.28 33.34 11.03
N SER A 346 1.32 33.05 11.82
CA SER A 346 1.85 31.69 12.00
C SER A 346 2.30 31.53 13.45
N GLU A 347 1.52 30.82 14.26
CA GLU A 347 1.95 29.98 15.39
C GLU A 347 0.75 29.60 16.24
N SER A 348 0.30 28.34 16.16
CA SER A 348 -0.63 27.73 17.13
C SER A 348 -0.49 26.21 17.09
N ARG A 349 0.61 25.69 17.64
CA ARG A 349 0.69 24.32 18.18
C ARG A 349 1.47 24.39 19.49
N GLU A 350 0.99 23.60 20.46
CA GLU A 350 1.52 23.43 21.83
C GLU A 350 1.20 24.63 22.73
N THR A 351 0.40 24.56 23.79
CA THR A 351 0.45 23.63 24.93
C THR A 351 -0.84 23.80 25.76
N ILE A 352 -1.69 22.77 25.93
CA ILE A 352 -2.56 22.62 27.12
C ILE A 352 -2.66 21.11 27.44
N LEU A 353 -1.75 20.65 28.29
CA LEU A 353 -1.89 19.50 29.18
C LEU A 353 -1.50 20.01 30.57
N ARG A 354 -2.27 19.60 31.60
CA ARG A 354 -2.40 20.16 32.97
C ARG A 354 -3.40 21.33 32.99
N GLU A 355 -4.56 21.23 33.63
CA GLU A 355 -4.99 20.50 34.84
C GLU A 355 -6.23 19.63 34.65
#